data_AF-A0A255UBV2-F1
#
_entry.id   AF-A0A255UBV2-F1
#
_cell.length_a   1.000
_cell.length_b   1.000
_cell.length_c   1.000
_cell.angle_alpha   90.00
_cell.angle_beta   90.00
_cell.angle_gamma   90.00
#
_symmetry.space_group_name_H-M   'P 1'
#
loop_
_entity.id
_entity.type
_entity.pdbx_description
1 polymer ?
#
loop_
_entity_poly.entity_id
_entity_poly.type
_entity_poly.pdbx_seq_one_letter_code
_entity_poly.pdbx_strand_id
1 'polypeptide(L)'
;MSKLVKIAIECPKCSHQYSGDFFRTIWGENEANRSMVMEDRINIAKCPSCGHQFHLPLAMMYVDVQKGFAVWWEPNHDPGIDSDSASYAKMFGVNSYYAKAPRISDWEEFKRVVKEYDDGIRVGSPIEKMDFKALKGTMNQSKKSGCAGILLALIIVSGALVLL
;
A
#
# COMPACT_ATOMS: atom_id res chain seq x y z
N MET A 1 5.40 -3.24 -8.65
CA MET A 1 6.40 -2.25 -8.23
C MET A 1 6.04 -1.75 -6.85
N SER A 2 7.00 -1.22 -6.09
CA SER A 2 6.70 -0.53 -4.83
C SER A 2 5.74 0.65 -5.06
N LYS A 3 4.84 0.90 -4.11
CA LYS A 3 3.81 1.95 -4.20
C LYS A 3 3.85 2.82 -2.96
N LEU A 4 4.00 4.13 -3.18
CA LEU A 4 3.81 5.15 -2.16
C LEU A 4 2.35 5.61 -2.13
N VAL A 5 1.88 5.97 -0.94
CA VAL A 5 0.58 6.59 -0.70
C VAL A 5 0.78 7.81 0.20
N LYS A 6 0.06 8.88 -0.12
CA LYS A 6 0.04 10.09 0.71
C LYS A 6 -0.90 9.88 1.89
N ILE A 7 -0.39 10.02 3.11
CA ILE A 7 -1.13 9.80 4.35
C ILE A 7 -1.13 11.07 5.19
N ALA A 8 -2.27 11.42 5.76
CA ALA A 8 -2.37 12.41 6.83
C ALA A 8 -2.01 11.76 8.17
N ILE A 9 -1.15 12.42 8.94
CA ILE A 9 -0.54 11.91 10.17
C ILE A 9 -0.73 12.94 11.27
N GLU A 10 -1.02 12.48 12.47
CA GLU A 10 -0.89 13.25 13.70
C GLU A 10 0.34 12.78 14.47
N CYS A 11 1.20 13.71 14.90
CA CYS A 11 2.35 13.37 15.71
C CYS A 11 1.92 12.91 17.12
N PRO A 12 2.30 11.72 17.58
CA PRO A 12 1.89 11.21 18.90
C PRO A 12 2.51 11.98 20.07
N LYS A 13 3.54 12.80 19.82
CA LYS A 13 4.23 13.59 20.86
C LYS A 13 3.66 14.99 21.05
N CYS A 14 3.24 15.67 19.97
CA CYS A 14 2.82 17.07 20.02
C CYS A 14 1.51 17.37 19.29
N SER A 15 0.81 16.35 18.78
CA SER A 15 -0.45 16.45 18.02
C SER A 15 -0.41 17.34 16.77
N HIS A 16 0.79 17.73 16.31
CA HIS A 16 0.94 18.43 15.05
C HIS A 16 0.52 17.52 13.89
N GLN A 17 -0.39 18.02 13.04
CA GLN A 17 -0.88 17.31 11.87
C GLN A 17 -0.09 17.69 10.62
N TYR A 18 0.28 16.70 9.82
CA TYR A 18 1.01 16.87 8.57
C TYR A 18 0.75 15.71 7.62
N SER A 19 1.20 15.80 6.36
CA SER A 19 1.11 14.70 5.41
C SER A 19 2.48 14.27 4.93
N GLY A 20 2.64 12.99 4.61
CA GLY A 20 3.84 12.46 3.96
C GLY A 20 3.51 11.28 3.04
N ASP A 21 4.51 10.85 2.28
CA ASP A 21 4.41 9.70 1.40
C ASP A 21 5.06 8.47 2.05
N PHE A 22 4.31 7.37 2.12
CA PHE A 22 4.70 6.13 2.80
C PHE A 22 4.41 4.91 1.94
N PHE A 23 5.14 3.82 2.13
CA PHE A 23 4.96 2.61 1.34
C PHE A 23 3.70 1.86 1.77
N ARG A 24 2.81 1.62 0.80
CA ARG A 24 1.70 0.64 0.91
C ARG A 24 2.14 -0.73 0.44
N THR A 25 3.07 -0.78 -0.51
CA THR A 25 3.67 -2.02 -1.02
C THR A 25 5.15 -1.79 -1.27
N ILE A 26 5.98 -2.75 -0.92
CA ILE A 26 7.41 -2.76 -1.18
C ILE A 26 7.84 -4.07 -1.84
N TRP A 27 8.65 -3.97 -2.90
CA TRP A 27 9.16 -5.09 -3.68
C TRP A 27 10.54 -5.51 -3.15
N GLY A 28 10.58 -6.68 -2.53
CA GLY A 28 11.69 -7.26 -1.81
C GLY A 28 12.78 -7.88 -2.68
N GLU A 29 12.49 -8.15 -3.96
CA GLU A 29 13.52 -8.58 -4.90
C GLU A 29 14.59 -7.51 -5.13
N ASN A 30 14.26 -6.23 -4.86
CA ASN A 30 15.22 -5.15 -4.83
C ASN A 30 15.95 -5.13 -3.47
N GLU A 31 17.27 -5.27 -3.51
CA GLU A 31 18.11 -5.34 -2.31
C GLU A 31 17.96 -4.09 -1.41
N ALA A 32 17.96 -2.89 -1.98
CA ALA A 32 17.82 -1.65 -1.21
C ALA A 32 16.47 -1.59 -0.47
N ASN A 33 15.40 -2.05 -1.11
CA ASN A 33 14.09 -2.16 -0.49
C ASN A 33 14.07 -3.15 0.67
N ARG A 34 14.65 -4.34 0.48
CA ARG A 34 14.79 -5.35 1.52
C ARG A 34 15.61 -4.82 2.70
N SER A 35 16.74 -4.18 2.45
CA SER A 35 17.55 -3.55 3.51
C SER A 35 16.76 -2.49 4.29
N MET A 36 15.97 -1.63 3.63
CA MET A 36 15.14 -0.65 4.34
C MET A 36 14.15 -1.29 5.32
N VAL A 37 13.58 -2.44 4.95
CA VAL A 37 12.67 -3.20 5.82
C VAL A 37 13.43 -3.84 6.97
N MET A 38 14.53 -4.55 6.67
CA MET A 38 15.28 -5.31 7.67
C MET A 38 16.02 -4.43 8.67
N GLU A 39 16.38 -3.21 8.29
CA GLU A 39 17.12 -2.24 9.10
C GLU A 39 16.23 -1.19 9.78
N ASP A 40 14.90 -1.38 9.80
CA ASP A 40 13.94 -0.47 10.44
C ASP A 40 13.96 0.97 9.89
N ARG A 41 14.26 1.12 8.59
CA ARG A 41 14.35 2.42 7.90
C ARG A 41 13.14 2.72 7.01
N ILE A 42 12.13 1.85 7.01
CA ILE A 42 10.92 2.02 6.21
C ILE A 42 9.77 2.60 7.03
N ASN A 43 8.94 3.41 6.38
CA ASN A 43 7.73 3.99 6.96
C ASN A 43 7.94 4.73 8.30
N ILE A 44 9.14 5.28 8.50
CA ILE A 44 9.46 6.12 9.66
C ILE A 44 8.96 7.54 9.39
N ALA A 45 8.01 7.99 10.19
CA ALA A 45 7.49 9.36 10.14
C ALA A 45 8.34 10.25 11.06
N LYS A 46 8.74 11.43 10.56
CA LYS A 46 9.41 12.47 11.35
C LYS A 46 8.54 13.71 11.43
N CYS A 47 8.16 14.10 12.64
CA CYS A 47 7.34 15.28 12.85
C CYS A 47 8.13 16.56 12.52
N PRO A 48 7.63 17.44 11.63
CA PRO A 48 8.33 18.68 11.28
C PRO A 48 8.32 19.73 12.40
N SER A 49 7.39 19.62 13.36
CA SER A 49 7.26 20.58 14.46
C SER A 49 8.18 20.26 15.64
N CYS A 50 8.25 18.99 16.09
CA CYS A 50 9.01 18.62 17.29
C CYS A 50 10.17 17.63 17.03
N GLY A 51 10.38 17.21 15.78
CA GLY A 51 11.45 16.30 15.38
C GLY A 51 11.29 14.85 15.84
N HIS A 52 10.21 14.50 16.55
CA HIS A 52 9.95 13.13 17.01
C HIS A 52 9.80 12.18 15.82
N GLN A 53 10.42 11.01 15.93
CA GLN A 53 10.38 9.95 14.93
C GLN A 53 9.68 8.73 15.49
N PHE A 54 8.86 8.08 14.66
CA PHE A 54 8.13 6.87 15.01
C PHE A 54 7.83 6.05 13.76
N HIS A 55 7.72 4.74 13.92
CA HIS A 55 7.25 3.86 12.85
C HIS A 55 5.75 4.09 12.67
N LEU A 56 5.33 4.54 11.49
CA LEU A 56 3.93 4.79 11.19
C LEU A 56 3.17 3.46 11.20
N PRO A 57 2.09 3.29 12.00
CA PRO A 57 1.31 2.05 12.05
C PRO A 57 0.38 1.93 10.82
N LEU A 58 0.97 1.98 9.63
CA LEU A 58 0.35 1.89 8.32
C LEU A 58 0.57 0.48 7.77
N ALA A 59 -0.51 -0.19 7.41
CA ALA A 59 -0.40 -1.53 6.86
C ALA A 59 0.34 -1.52 5.51
N MET A 60 1.29 -2.44 5.34
CA MET A 60 2.21 -2.49 4.20
C MET A 60 2.43 -3.93 3.75
N MET A 61 2.37 -4.19 2.44
CA MET A 61 2.73 -5.48 1.86
C MET A 61 4.20 -5.49 1.46
N TYR A 62 4.94 -6.46 1.97
CA TYR A 62 6.18 -6.91 1.36
C TYR A 62 5.86 -8.00 0.34
N VAL A 63 6.42 -7.92 -0.85
CA VAL A 63 6.28 -8.95 -1.87
C VAL A 63 7.63 -9.20 -2.53
N ASP A 64 7.98 -10.46 -2.73
CA ASP A 64 9.07 -10.87 -3.61
C ASP A 64 8.48 -11.79 -4.68
N VAL A 65 8.33 -11.26 -5.89
CA VAL A 65 7.69 -12.00 -7.00
C VAL A 65 8.60 -13.09 -7.55
N GLN A 66 9.92 -12.97 -7.39
CA GLN A 66 10.89 -13.96 -7.86
C GLN A 66 10.88 -15.20 -6.96
N LYS A 67 10.72 -14.98 -5.65
CA LYS A 67 10.56 -16.04 -4.65
C LYS A 67 9.10 -16.47 -4.44
N GLY A 68 8.15 -15.74 -5.03
CA GLY A 68 6.74 -16.11 -5.06
C GLY A 68 6.03 -16.03 -3.72
N PHE A 69 6.30 -14.99 -2.91
CA PHE A 69 5.62 -14.77 -1.64
C PHE A 69 5.24 -13.31 -1.41
N ALA A 70 4.23 -13.10 -0.56
CA ALA A 70 3.88 -11.80 -0.02
C ALA A 70 3.52 -11.93 1.46
N VAL A 71 3.75 -10.87 2.23
CA VAL A 71 3.44 -10.78 3.66
C VAL A 71 2.91 -9.37 3.93
N TRP A 72 1.79 -9.28 4.65
CA TRP A 72 1.27 -8.01 5.16
C TRP A 72 1.81 -7.76 6.57
N TRP A 73 2.43 -6.60 6.77
CA TRP A 73 2.47 -5.98 8.08
C TRP A 73 1.17 -5.21 8.28
N GLU A 74 0.35 -5.60 9.26
CA GLU A 74 -0.97 -5.05 9.57
C GLU A 74 -1.04 -4.77 11.09
N PRO A 75 -0.40 -3.69 11.58
CA PRO A 75 -0.37 -3.38 13.01
C PRO A 75 -1.77 -3.06 13.56
N ASN A 76 -2.64 -2.52 12.70
CA ASN A 76 -4.06 -2.34 12.95
C ASN A 76 -4.83 -2.88 11.74
N HIS A 77 -6.01 -3.45 11.98
CA HIS A 77 -6.83 -4.02 10.91
C HIS A 77 -7.15 -2.98 9.82
N ASP A 78 -6.87 -3.33 8.56
CA ASP A 78 -7.09 -2.52 7.38
C ASP A 78 -8.10 -3.22 6.43
N PRO A 79 -9.34 -2.73 6.32
CA PRO A 79 -10.35 -3.32 5.42
C PRO A 79 -9.97 -3.20 3.93
N GLY A 80 -9.01 -2.33 3.59
CA GLY A 80 -8.40 -2.29 2.27
C GLY A 80 -7.69 -3.58 1.92
N ILE A 81 -7.05 -4.25 2.89
CA ILE A 81 -6.40 -5.54 2.65
C ILE A 81 -7.45 -6.63 2.37
N ASP A 82 -8.64 -6.59 2.98
CA ASP A 82 -9.70 -7.56 2.69
C ASP A 82 -10.14 -7.45 1.23
N SER A 83 -10.31 -6.21 0.77
CA SER A 83 -10.66 -5.89 -0.60
C SER A 83 -9.55 -6.28 -1.59
N ASP A 84 -8.29 -6.05 -1.23
CA ASP A 84 -7.12 -6.45 -2.01
C ASP A 84 -7.02 -7.98 -2.10
N SER A 85 -7.10 -8.70 -0.97
CA SER A 85 -7.09 -10.18 -0.92
C SER A 85 -8.20 -10.79 -1.78
N ALA A 86 -9.42 -10.24 -1.73
CA ALA A 86 -10.53 -10.70 -2.56
C ALA A 86 -10.27 -10.44 -4.07
N SER A 87 -9.65 -9.30 -4.40
CA SER A 87 -9.29 -8.96 -5.77
C SER A 87 -8.15 -9.86 -6.29
N TYR A 88 -7.15 -10.12 -5.46
CA TYR A 88 -6.06 -11.05 -5.76
C TYR A 88 -6.55 -12.47 -5.95
N ALA A 89 -7.49 -12.95 -5.13
CA ALA A 89 -8.09 -14.26 -5.32
C ALA A 89 -8.75 -14.40 -6.70
N LYS A 90 -9.42 -13.35 -7.18
CA LYS A 90 -10.04 -13.32 -8.52
C LYS A 90 -9.00 -13.29 -9.64
N MET A 91 -7.96 -12.47 -9.50
CA MET A 91 -6.94 -12.28 -10.55
C MET A 91 -5.92 -13.42 -10.61
N PHE A 92 -5.48 -13.91 -9.45
CA PHE A 92 -4.30 -14.75 -9.29
C PHE A 92 -4.60 -16.16 -8.78
N GLY A 93 -5.83 -16.42 -8.36
CA GLY A 93 -6.22 -17.68 -7.73
C GLY A 93 -6.36 -17.56 -6.23
N VAL A 94 -7.29 -18.34 -5.65
CA VAL A 94 -7.66 -18.28 -4.24
C VAL A 94 -6.53 -18.75 -3.32
N ASN A 95 -5.59 -19.55 -3.85
CA ASN A 95 -4.41 -19.99 -3.12
C ASN A 95 -3.15 -19.24 -3.52
N SER A 96 -3.22 -18.20 -4.35
CA SER A 96 -2.02 -17.43 -4.68
C SER A 96 -1.39 -16.76 -3.45
N TYR A 97 -0.07 -16.58 -3.46
CA TYR A 97 0.64 -15.88 -2.39
C TYR A 97 0.12 -14.46 -2.15
N TYR A 98 -0.50 -13.82 -3.15
CA TYR A 98 -1.17 -12.54 -2.96
C TYR A 98 -2.49 -12.68 -2.18
N ALA A 99 -3.32 -13.66 -2.51
CA ALA A 99 -4.61 -13.88 -1.85
C ALA A 99 -4.45 -14.42 -0.42
N LYS A 100 -3.42 -15.24 -0.19
CA LYS A 100 -3.13 -15.92 1.08
C LYS A 100 -2.00 -15.30 1.88
N ALA A 101 -1.52 -14.11 1.51
CA ALA A 101 -0.45 -13.41 2.22
C ALA A 101 -0.77 -13.34 3.73
N PRO A 102 0.10 -13.87 4.61
CA PRO A 102 -0.12 -13.78 6.05
C PRO A 102 -0.15 -12.31 6.48
N ARG A 103 -0.99 -12.03 7.48
CA ARG A 103 -1.15 -10.72 8.11
C ARG A 103 -0.55 -10.77 9.50
N ILE A 104 0.40 -9.89 9.75
CA ILE A 104 1.23 -9.90 10.96
C ILE A 104 1.20 -8.50 11.56
N SER A 105 0.80 -8.38 12.83
CA SER A 105 0.73 -7.09 13.52
C SER A 105 2.07 -6.68 14.13
N ASP A 106 2.82 -7.64 14.67
CA ASP A 106 4.13 -7.39 15.27
C ASP A 106 5.22 -7.20 14.22
N TRP A 107 6.04 -6.17 14.39
CA TRP A 107 7.05 -5.80 13.41
C TRP A 107 8.22 -6.79 13.33
N GLU A 108 8.66 -7.32 14.48
CA GLU A 108 9.77 -8.28 14.53
C GLU A 108 9.33 -9.65 14.00
N GLU A 109 8.11 -10.06 14.29
CA GLU A 109 7.50 -11.23 13.66
C GLU A 109 7.35 -11.05 12.15
N PHE A 110 6.97 -9.87 11.68
CA PHE A 110 6.88 -9.59 10.26
C PHE A 110 8.23 -9.75 9.57
N LYS A 111 9.29 -9.11 10.09
CA LYS A 111 10.66 -9.26 9.55
C LYS A 111 11.12 -10.72 9.59
N ARG A 112 10.84 -11.43 10.68
CA ARG A 112 11.16 -12.86 10.83
C ARG A 112 10.48 -13.70 9.75
N VAL A 113 9.17 -13.53 9.52
CA VAL A 113 8.44 -14.30 8.50
C VAL A 113 8.92 -13.96 7.09
N VAL A 114 9.20 -12.70 6.79
CA VAL A 114 9.82 -12.32 5.50
C VAL A 114 11.15 -13.04 5.33
N LYS A 115 12.00 -13.05 6.38
CA LYS A 115 13.29 -13.75 6.35
C LYS A 115 13.13 -15.27 6.15
N GLU A 116 12.15 -15.89 6.82
CA GLU A 116 11.87 -17.32 6.67
C GLU A 116 11.47 -17.70 5.23
N TYR A 117 10.69 -16.85 4.54
CA TYR A 117 10.45 -17.03 3.10
C TYR A 117 11.70 -16.78 2.27
N ASP A 118 12.47 -15.74 2.59
CA ASP A 118 13.70 -15.39 1.88
C ASP A 118 14.76 -16.50 1.94
N ASP A 119 14.88 -17.17 3.08
CA ASP A 119 15.79 -18.30 3.32
C ASP A 119 15.23 -19.64 2.80
N GLY A 120 13.98 -19.68 2.32
CA GLY A 120 13.33 -20.89 1.83
C GLY A 120 12.81 -21.84 2.93
N ILE A 121 12.77 -21.40 4.19
CA ILE A 121 12.16 -22.15 5.31
C ILE A 121 10.64 -22.23 5.10
N ARG A 122 10.04 -21.15 4.60
CA ARG A 122 8.65 -21.13 4.12
C ARG A 122 8.61 -21.07 2.61
N VAL A 123 7.61 -21.72 2.04
CA VAL A 123 7.37 -21.72 0.59
C VAL A 123 6.07 -20.99 0.31
N GLY A 124 6.15 -19.97 -0.55
CA GLY A 124 4.98 -19.22 -1.00
C GLY A 124 4.10 -20.07 -1.93
N SER A 125 2.82 -19.72 -2.00
CA SER A 125 1.88 -20.44 -2.87
C SER A 125 1.85 -19.82 -4.26
N PRO A 126 2.06 -20.60 -5.34
CA PRO A 126 2.22 -20.04 -6.67
C PRO A 126 0.95 -19.34 -7.17
N ILE A 127 1.12 -18.48 -8.18
CA ILE A 127 0.01 -17.90 -8.94
C ILE A 127 -0.67 -19.02 -9.72
N GLU A 128 -1.98 -19.21 -9.53
CA GLU A 128 -2.75 -20.28 -10.18
C GLU A 128 -3.29 -19.85 -11.55
N LYS A 129 -3.56 -18.55 -11.71
CA LYS A 129 -4.10 -17.95 -12.94
C LYS A 129 -3.69 -16.50 -13.09
N MET A 130 -3.85 -15.92 -14.27
CA MET A 130 -3.70 -14.48 -14.48
C MET A 130 -4.90 -13.94 -15.27
N ASP A 131 -5.93 -13.48 -14.55
CA ASP A 131 -7.13 -12.92 -15.14
C ASP A 131 -7.23 -11.41 -14.89
N PHE A 132 -6.65 -10.63 -15.80
CA PHE A 132 -6.72 -9.17 -15.78
C PHE A 132 -8.07 -8.62 -16.25
N LYS A 133 -8.97 -9.44 -16.82
CA LYS A 133 -10.32 -8.97 -17.19
C LYS A 133 -11.18 -8.72 -15.95
N ALA A 134 -10.85 -9.35 -14.82
CA ALA A 134 -11.46 -9.11 -13.52
C ALA A 134 -11.32 -7.64 -13.02
N LEU A 135 -10.33 -6.87 -13.50
CA LEU A 135 -10.16 -5.44 -13.19
C LEU A 135 -11.24 -4.55 -13.82
N LYS A 136 -11.88 -4.98 -14.91
CA LYS A 136 -12.89 -4.16 -15.63
C LYS A 136 -14.23 -4.09 -14.91
N GLY A 137 -14.49 -4.96 -13.93
CA GLY A 137 -15.76 -5.02 -13.21
C GLY A 137 -15.95 -3.95 -12.13
N THR A 138 -14.87 -3.39 -11.58
CA THR A 138 -14.90 -2.45 -10.45
C THR A 138 -14.85 -0.97 -10.87
N MET A 139 -14.43 -0.67 -12.11
CA MET A 139 -14.36 0.72 -12.60
C MET A 139 -15.67 1.23 -13.21
N ASN A 140 -16.67 0.36 -13.38
CA ASN A 140 -17.94 0.68 -14.05
C ASN A 140 -19.13 0.92 -13.09
N GLN A 141 -18.91 0.92 -11.77
CA GLN A 141 -19.97 1.18 -10.78
C GLN A 141 -20.10 2.65 -10.32
N SER A 142 -19.29 3.60 -10.84
CA SER A 142 -19.46 5.04 -10.55
C SER A 142 -20.29 5.81 -11.58
N LYS A 143 -20.96 5.12 -12.53
CA LYS A 143 -21.87 5.75 -13.49
C LYS A 143 -23.20 5.03 -13.52
N LYS A 144 -24.11 5.37 -12.59
CA LYS A 144 -25.51 5.77 -12.88
C LYS A 144 -26.38 5.94 -11.62
N SER A 145 -27.24 6.97 -11.70
CA SER A 145 -28.25 7.47 -10.76
C SER A 145 -27.67 8.31 -9.61
N GLY A 146 -28.12 9.53 -9.33
CA GLY A 146 -29.16 10.39 -9.91
C GLY A 146 -29.16 11.71 -9.12
N CYS A 147 -29.32 12.83 -9.84
CA CYS A 147 -29.71 14.17 -9.41
C CYS A 147 -29.68 14.56 -7.92
N ALA A 148 -28.73 15.42 -7.53
CA ALA A 148 -28.99 16.70 -6.85
C ALA A 148 -27.67 17.40 -6.46
N GLY A 149 -27.51 18.66 -6.86
CA GLY A 149 -26.79 19.63 -6.04
C GLY A 149 -25.32 19.89 -6.35
N ILE A 150 -25.10 21.09 -6.89
CA ILE A 150 -23.93 21.96 -6.70
C ILE A 150 -22.77 21.77 -7.70
N LEU A 151 -22.89 22.54 -8.78
CA LEU A 151 -21.78 23.13 -9.53
C LEU A 151 -20.79 23.83 -8.58
N LEU A 152 -19.51 23.44 -8.64
CA LEU A 152 -18.40 24.35 -8.32
C LEU A 152 -17.57 24.55 -9.59
N ALA A 153 -17.65 25.78 -10.05
CA ALA A 153 -17.18 26.25 -11.34
C ALA A 153 -15.66 26.21 -11.46
N LEU A 154 -15.21 25.83 -12.66
CA LEU A 154 -13.88 26.13 -13.18
C LEU A 154 -13.71 27.66 -13.25
N ILE A 155 -12.82 28.21 -12.43
CA ILE A 155 -12.32 29.56 -12.65
C ILE A 155 -11.31 29.50 -13.79
N ILE A 156 -11.78 29.90 -14.97
CA ILE A 156 -10.95 30.36 -16.08
C ILE A 156 -10.44 31.73 -15.66
N VAL A 157 -9.14 31.86 -15.40
CA VAL A 157 -8.49 33.18 -15.43
C VAL A 157 -8.09 33.44 -16.88
N SER A 158 -8.94 34.19 -17.55
CA SER A 158 -8.67 34.87 -18.80
C SER A 158 -7.72 36.07 -18.57
N GLY A 159 -6.71 36.19 -19.43
CA GLY A 159 -5.96 37.43 -19.64
C GLY A 159 -4.59 37.14 -20.25
N ALA A 160 -4.22 37.61 -21.43
CA ALA A 160 -4.91 38.39 -22.43
C ALA A 160 -4.21 38.12 -23.77
N LEU A 161 -5.01 38.04 -24.82
CA LEU A 161 -4.58 38.17 -26.20
C LEU A 161 -4.14 39.64 -26.40
N VAL A 162 -2.91 39.89 -26.81
CA VAL A 162 -2.58 41.10 -27.59
C VAL A 162 -1.93 40.63 -28.88
N LEU A 163 -2.69 40.80 -29.95
CA LEU A 163 -2.23 40.78 -31.33
C LEU A 163 -1.43 42.06 -31.61
N LEU A 164 -0.19 41.90 -32.07
CA LEU A 164 0.41 42.55 -33.25
C LEU A 164 1.81 41.96 -33.49
#